data_AF-A0A1F7MXS0-F1
#
_entry.id   AF-A0A1F7MXS0-F1
#
_cell.length_a   1.000
_cell.length_b   1.000
_cell.length_c   1.000
_cell.angle_alpha   90.00
_cell.angle_beta   90.00
_cell.angle_gamma   90.00
#
_symmetry.space_group_name_H-M   'P 1'
#
loop_
_entity.id
_entity.type
_entity.pdbx_description
1 polymer ?
#
loop_
_entity_poly.entity_id
_entity_poly.type
_entity_poly.pdbx_seq_one_letter_code
_entity_poly.pdbx_strand_id
1 'polypeptide(L)' 'MSELRTRMIRDMALRGFSPRTHEAYIAAVVKLAKYYHRAPDHLTNDEVQAYLAQLATGSPLDLPEPPGA' A
#
# COMPACT_ATOMS: atom_id res chain seq x y z
N MET A 1 13.10 5.83 -8.33
CA MET A 1 12.75 5.41 -6.95
C MET A 1 12.11 6.60 -6.27
N SER A 2 10.90 6.47 -5.71
CA SER A 2 10.35 7.52 -4.86
C SER A 2 11.04 7.54 -3.49
N GLU A 3 11.02 8.68 -2.80
CA GLU A 3 11.60 8.78 -1.45
C GLU A 3 10.95 7.78 -0.49
N LEU A 4 9.62 7.65 -0.56
CA LEU A 4 8.85 6.70 0.26
C LEU A 4 9.33 5.25 0.07
N ARG A 5 9.58 4.84 -1.18
CA ARG A 5 10.06 3.47 -1.48
C ARG A 5 11.44 3.23 -0.87
N THR A 6 12.35 4.18 -1.00
CA THR A 6 13.71 4.08 -0.43
C THR A 6 13.66 4.01 1.09
N ARG A 7 12.83 4.84 1.74
CA ARG A 7 12.63 4.81 3.18
C ARG A 7 12.09 3.46 3.65
N MET A 8 11.07 2.95 2.98
CA MET A 8 10.46 1.66 3.31
C MET A 8 11.47 0.50 3.20
N ILE A 9 12.30 0.46 2.14
CA ILE A 9 13.37 -0.54 2.00
C ILE A 9 14.38 -0.45 3.15
N ARG A 10 14.81 0.77 3.49
CA ARG A 10 15.75 1.01 4.60
C ARG A 10 15.18 0.52 5.92
N ASP A 11 13.93 0.87 6.22
CA ASP A 11 13.28 0.51 7.49
C ASP A 11 13.10 -1.00 7.62
N MET A 12 12.73 -1.69 6.54
CA MET A 12 12.63 -3.15 6.54
C MET A 12 14.00 -3.82 6.72
N ALA A 13 15.05 -3.28 6.08
CA ALA A 13 16.41 -3.78 6.25
C ALA A 13 16.92 -3.61 7.69
N LEU A 14 16.67 -2.46 8.32
CA LEU A 14 17.03 -2.21 9.73
C LEU A 14 16.31 -3.15 10.70
N ARG A 15 15.11 -3.61 10.34
CA ARG A 15 14.32 -4.58 11.12
C ARG A 15 14.68 -6.04 10.82
N GLY A 16 15.64 -6.30 9.94
CA GLY A 16 16.09 -7.65 9.59
C GLY A 16 15.08 -8.44 8.75
N PHE A 17 14.20 -7.77 8.01
CA PHE A 17 13.28 -8.47 7.12
C PHE A 17 14.02 -9.11 5.94
N SER A 18 13.48 -10.23 5.46
CA SER A 18 14.07 -10.92 4.31
C SER A 18 13.88 -10.11 3.01
N PRO A 19 14.76 -10.27 2.01
CA PRO A 19 14.56 -9.63 0.69
C PRO A 19 13.20 -9.98 0.06
N ARG A 20 12.72 -11.21 0.25
CA ARG A 20 11.39 -11.65 -0.21
C ARG A 20 10.26 -10.86 0.48
N THR A 21 10.41 -10.57 1.77
CA THR A 21 9.47 -9.70 2.50
C THR A 21 9.49 -8.28 1.93
N HIS A 22 10.65 -7.76 1.58
CA HIS A 22 10.75 -6.43 0.95
C HIS A 22 9.96 -6.37 -0.36
N GLU A 23 10.18 -7.36 -1.24
CA GLU A 23 9.48 -7.45 -2.52
C GLU A 23 7.97 -7.54 -2.33
N ALA A 24 7.51 -8.41 -1.43
CA ALA A 24 6.10 -8.60 -1.16
C ALA A 24 5.43 -7.31 -0.64
N TYR A 25 6.07 -6.62 0.30
CA TYR A 25 5.51 -5.42 0.91
C TYR A 25 5.51 -4.24 -0.06
N ILE A 26 6.58 -4.07 -0.85
CA ILE A 26 6.62 -3.06 -1.91
C ILE A 26 5.55 -3.35 -2.96
N ALA A 27 5.36 -4.60 -3.36
CA ALA A 27 4.33 -4.98 -4.31
C ALA A 27 2.91 -4.65 -3.78
N ALA A 28 2.65 -4.83 -2.48
CA ALA A 28 1.39 -4.44 -1.87
C ALA A 28 1.13 -2.93 -1.97
N VAL A 29 2.12 -2.09 -1.65
CA VAL A 29 2.01 -0.63 -1.78
C VAL A 29 1.79 -0.20 -3.24
N VAL A 30 2.43 -0.88 -4.20
CA VAL A 30 2.20 -0.63 -5.64
C VAL A 30 0.77 -0.97 -6.04
N LYS A 31 0.18 -2.05 -5.52
CA LYS A 31 -1.22 -2.40 -5.79
C LYS A 31 -2.19 -1.35 -5.22
N LEU A 32 -1.93 -0.88 -4.00
CA LEU A 32 -2.70 0.20 -3.37
C LEU A 32 -2.65 1.50 -4.20
N ALA A 33 -1.45 1.93 -4.61
CA ALA A 33 -1.28 3.13 -5.42
C ALA A 33 -1.99 3.01 -6.79
N LYS A 34 -1.96 1.82 -7.40
CA LYS A 34 -2.70 1.53 -8.62
C LYS A 34 -4.21 1.57 -8.42
N TYR A 35 -4.70 1.06 -7.30
CA TYR A 35 -6.13 1.05 -6.97
C TYR A 35 -6.69 2.47 -6.86
N TYR A 36 -5.99 3.38 -6.17
CA TYR A 36 -6.45 4.76 -6.00
C TYR A 36 -6.00 5.73 -7.11
N HIS A 37 -5.25 5.25 -8.10
CA HIS A 37 -4.61 6.07 -9.15
C HIS A 37 -3.83 7.28 -8.60
N ARG A 38 -3.27 7.12 -7.41
CA ARG A 38 -2.57 8.18 -6.66
C ARG A 38 -1.25 7.66 -6.12
N ALA A 39 -0.31 8.59 -5.98
CA ALA A 39 0.95 8.28 -5.34
C ALA A 39 0.71 7.88 -3.87
N PRO A 40 1.41 6.86 -3.34
CA PRO A 40 1.13 6.29 -2.02
C PRO A 40 1.33 7.27 -0.86
N ASP A 41 2.11 8.34 -1.07
CA ASP A 41 2.30 9.47 -0.17
C ASP A 41 1.15 10.49 -0.17
N HIS A 42 0.21 10.39 -1.12
CA HIS A 42 -1.02 11.19 -1.17
C HIS A 42 -2.25 10.44 -0.63
N LEU A 43 -2.08 9.23 -0.12
CA LEU A 43 -3.16 8.44 0.44
C LEU A 43 -3.31 8.72 1.93
N THR A 44 -4.56 8.80 2.36
CA THR A 44 -4.91 8.95 3.78
C THR A 44 -4.90 7.59 4.48
N ASN A 45 -4.79 7.61 5.82
CA ASN A 45 -4.89 6.38 6.61
C ASN A 45 -6.24 5.68 6.41
N ASP A 46 -7.33 6.43 6.30
CA ASP A 46 -8.67 5.86 6.12
C ASP A 46 -8.80 5.11 4.80
N GLU A 47 -8.28 5.67 3.70
CA GLU A 47 -8.20 4.99 2.40
C GLU A 47 -7.35 3.72 2.47
N VAL A 48 -6.22 3.76 3.17
CA VAL A 48 -5.36 2.57 3.36
C VAL A 48 -6.09 1.50 4.17
N GLN A 49 -6.78 1.86 5.26
CA GLN A 49 -7.53 0.91 6.09
C GLN A 49 -8.70 0.29 5.33
N ALA A 50 -9.44 1.08 4.56
CA ALA A 50 -10.53 0.59 3.72
C ALA A 50 -10.03 -0.42 2.69
N TYR A 51 -8.91 -0.13 2.02
CA TYR A 51 -8.28 -1.06 1.09
C TYR A 51 -7.83 -2.37 1.76
N LEU A 52 -7.20 -2.29 2.93
CA LEU A 52 -6.77 -3.48 3.67
C LEU A 52 -7.97 -4.32 4.16
N ALA A 53 -9.05 -3.67 4.61
CA ALA A 53 -10.28 -4.34 5.02
C ALA A 53 -10.90 -5.13 3.86
N GLN A 54 -10.93 -4.55 2.65
CA GLN A 54 -11.38 -5.24 1.44
C GLN A 54 -10.52 -6.47 1.12
N LEU A 55 -9.18 -6.34 1.18
CA LEU A 55 -8.28 -7.48 0.93
C LEU A 55 -8.47 -8.62 1.94
N ALA A 56 -8.79 -8.29 3.19
CA ALA A 56 -8.98 -9.27 4.26
C ALA A 56 -10.35 -9.98 4.19
N THR A 57 -11.41 -9.24 3.84
CA THR A 57 -12.80 -9.74 3.90
C THR A 57 -13.37 -10.17 2.55
N GLY A 58 -12.77 -9.74 1.44
CA GLY A 58 -13.29 -9.98 0.09
C GLY A 58 -14.62 -9.28 -0.21
N SER A 59 -15.12 -8.44 0.71
CA SER A 59 -16.38 -7.71 0.57
C SER A 59 -16.11 -6.22 0.37
N PRO A 60 -16.80 -5.55 -0.57
CA PRO A 60 -16.73 -4.09 -0.72
C PRO A 60 -17.60 -3.44 0.37
N LEU A 61 -17.17 -3.51 1.63
CA LEU A 61 -17.80 -2.76 2.70
C LEU A 61 -17.21 -1.35 2.72
N ASP A 62 -18.00 -0.37 2.28
CA ASP A 62 -17.77 1.08 2.40
C ASP A 62 -16.39 1.59 1.92
N LEU A 63 -15.86 1.00 0.86
CA LEU A 63 -14.70 1.61 0.19
C LEU A 63 -15.13 2.93 -0.45
N PRO A 64 -14.44 4.06 -0.18
CA PRO A 64 -14.56 5.21 -1.06
C PRO A 64 -14.12 4.75 -2.45
N GLU A 65 -15.05 4.81 -3.40
CA GLU A 65 -14.79 4.47 -4.81
C GLU A 65 -13.49 5.16 -5.25
N PRO A 66 -12.58 4.43 -5.92
CA PRO A 66 -11.36 5.04 -6.40
C PRO A 66 -11.75 6.23 -7.31
N PRO A 67 -11.07 7.38 -7.18
CA PRO A 67 -11.43 8.54 -7.99
C PRO A 67 -11.28 8.20 -9.48
N GLY A 68 -12.41 8.20 -10.20
CA GLY A 68 -12.48 7.88 -11.63
C GLY A 68 -13.14 6.55 -12.02
N ALA A 69 -13.87 5.88 -11.11
CA ALA A 69 -14.84 4.83 -11.46
C ALA A 69 -16.08 5.37 -12.18
#